data_AF-A0A518BW66-F1
#
_entry.id   AF-A0A518BW66-F1
#
_cell.length_a   1.000
_cell.length_b   1.000
_cell.length_c   1.000
_cell.angle_alpha   90.00
_cell.angle_beta   90.00
_cell.angle_gamma   90.00
#
_symmetry.space_group_name_H-M   'P 1'
#
loop_
_entity.id
_entity.type
_entity.pdbx_description
1 polymer ?
#
loop_
_entity_poly.entity_id
_entity_poly.type
_entity_poly.pdbx_seq_one_letter_code
_entity_poly.pdbx_strand_id
1 'polypeptide(L)'
;MLFSVRRCRVAVVCGALALLVLSSAVSAGYETIRDNGPNTNRVNMVFMGDGYTAGHEIDVVYPQHIEAMLTHVFEGDEDPFPRYEKFINVHRIDVVSDESGADIPPDGVFVDTALGSKYYHDGVTERLLYVSNSRARNALNAGLLGSDIKADVKVITVNSAKYGGGGGEYAVYAGGHASAPEIALHEIGHQFANLADEYAIYDRPYTGFEPPEVNATLDPKGEWDHWLGYVDPDHPEMGAIGVYEGSKYYAEGLYRPSQNSKMRNLGRPFDAVAREQLIKEIYEIVDPVDEHAGNNGLLADPGALWVDVIDPAVLDVSWWVDGSEIPGGPDAFDLSLYGYGLGTFEVVADVRDNTDWIRDEAIKDLAHQRVAWTVSLTGPAKDLDGSGVLDATDIDMAMQRLTAGDGFDLNGDGFGDLFDLDYLLGTMLGAAFGDATLDGRVDLNDLSLLAASFEAPGGWAKGDFTGDGWVDLADLSVLASTFGFGATVPEPSGLIAMGLMAGVRARRGVR
;
A
#
# COMPACT_ATOMS: atom_id res chain seq x y z
N MET A 1 -88.37 -17.63 -25.34
CA MET A 1 -88.27 -17.42 -23.88
C MET A 1 -86.81 -17.63 -23.46
N LEU A 2 -86.27 -16.62 -22.76
CA LEU A 2 -85.13 -16.61 -21.84
C LEU A 2 -83.74 -17.21 -22.22
N PHE A 3 -82.75 -16.30 -22.18
CA PHE A 3 -81.39 -16.37 -21.59
C PHE A 3 -80.58 -17.70 -21.69
N SER A 4 -79.45 -17.70 -22.42
CA SER A 4 -78.06 -17.46 -21.93
C SER A 4 -77.34 -18.80 -21.65
N VAL A 5 -76.10 -19.12 -22.08
CA VAL A 5 -74.82 -18.41 -21.99
C VAL A 5 -73.80 -18.96 -23.02
N ARG A 6 -73.13 -18.02 -23.72
CA ARG A 6 -71.71 -17.87 -24.16
C ARG A 6 -70.70 -19.04 -24.04
N ARG A 7 -69.58 -19.11 -24.75
CA ARG A 7 -68.98 -18.63 -26.03
C ARG A 7 -67.59 -19.32 -26.06
N CYS A 8 -67.11 -19.78 -27.21
CA CYS A 8 -65.69 -20.05 -27.41
C CYS A 8 -65.24 -19.28 -28.66
N ARG A 9 -64.20 -18.44 -28.53
CA ARG A 9 -63.60 -17.66 -29.62
C ARG A 9 -62.18 -18.17 -29.85
N VAL A 10 -61.88 -18.55 -31.09
CA VAL A 10 -60.51 -18.66 -31.62
C VAL A 10 -60.19 -17.32 -32.30
N ALA A 11 -59.06 -16.71 -31.94
CA ALA A 11 -58.55 -15.49 -32.53
C ALA A 11 -57.28 -15.78 -33.34
N VAL A 12 -57.21 -15.15 -34.50
CA VAL A 12 -56.17 -15.27 -35.53
C VAL A 12 -54.91 -14.53 -35.10
N VAL A 13 -53.75 -15.14 -35.36
CA VAL A 13 -52.39 -14.63 -35.12
C VAL A 13 -51.99 -13.70 -36.27
N CYS A 14 -51.60 -12.47 -35.96
CA CYS A 14 -50.78 -11.61 -36.82
C CYS A 14 -49.50 -11.26 -36.05
N GLY A 15 -48.34 -11.63 -36.60
CA GLY A 15 -47.04 -11.38 -36.02
C GLY A 15 -46.62 -9.92 -36.14
N ALA A 16 -46.11 -9.37 -35.04
CA ALA A 16 -45.32 -8.14 -35.02
C ALA A 16 -43.84 -8.54 -34.87
N LEU A 17 -43.02 -8.14 -35.84
CA LEU A 17 -41.57 -8.21 -35.76
C LEU A 17 -41.13 -7.10 -34.79
N ALA A 18 -40.68 -7.46 -33.59
CA ALA A 18 -40.04 -6.52 -32.67
C ALA A 18 -38.57 -6.36 -33.11
N LEU A 19 -38.18 -5.13 -33.50
CA LEU A 19 -36.77 -4.76 -33.52
C LEU A 19 -36.26 -4.85 -32.08
N LEU A 20 -35.36 -5.80 -31.82
CA LEU A 20 -34.58 -5.83 -30.60
C LEU A 20 -33.49 -4.75 -30.75
N VAL A 21 -33.67 -3.61 -30.07
CA VAL A 21 -32.54 -2.70 -29.81
C VAL A 21 -31.69 -3.43 -28.78
N LEU A 22 -30.54 -3.97 -29.20
CA LEU A 22 -29.50 -4.42 -28.28
C LEU A 22 -29.00 -3.16 -27.58
N SER A 23 -29.42 -2.93 -26.34
CA SER A 23 -28.70 -2.00 -25.48
C SER A 23 -27.34 -2.62 -25.19
N SER A 24 -26.27 -1.89 -25.48
CA SER A 24 -24.91 -2.22 -25.06
C SER A 24 -24.93 -2.58 -23.57
N ALA A 25 -24.61 -3.83 -23.28
CA ALA A 25 -24.55 -4.32 -21.91
C ALA A 25 -23.24 -3.81 -21.30
N VAL A 26 -23.33 -2.89 -20.34
CA VAL A 26 -22.23 -2.69 -19.40
C VAL A 26 -22.00 -4.04 -18.72
N SER A 27 -20.80 -4.60 -18.85
CA SER A 27 -20.44 -5.78 -18.07
C SER A 27 -20.51 -5.39 -16.60
N ALA A 28 -21.32 -6.10 -15.80
CA ALA A 28 -21.36 -5.85 -14.37
C ALA A 28 -20.06 -6.38 -13.76
N GLY A 29 -19.24 -5.46 -13.23
CA GLY A 29 -18.00 -5.78 -12.55
C GLY A 29 -16.84 -4.90 -12.97
N TYR A 30 -15.75 -5.06 -12.25
CA TYR A 30 -14.47 -4.42 -12.48
C TYR A 30 -13.38 -5.50 -12.36
N GLU A 31 -12.20 -5.19 -12.87
CA GLU A 31 -10.98 -5.96 -12.64
C GLU A 31 -9.99 -5.08 -11.90
N THR A 32 -9.39 -5.60 -10.83
CA THR A 32 -8.27 -4.94 -10.14
C THR A 32 -6.97 -5.27 -10.88
N ILE A 33 -6.32 -4.23 -11.38
CA ILE A 33 -5.03 -4.32 -12.09
C ILE A 33 -3.87 -4.23 -11.09
N ARG A 34 -3.97 -3.34 -10.10
CA ARG A 34 -3.01 -3.21 -8.99
C ARG A 34 -3.77 -3.18 -7.68
N ASP A 35 -3.42 -4.10 -6.78
CA ASP A 35 -3.97 -4.23 -5.43
C ASP A 35 -2.84 -3.99 -4.43
N ASN A 36 -2.82 -2.80 -3.86
CA ASN A 36 -1.79 -2.35 -2.92
C ASN A 36 -2.31 -2.26 -1.48
N GLY A 37 -3.55 -2.71 -1.22
CA GLY A 37 -4.17 -2.63 0.10
C GLY A 37 -5.69 -2.41 0.04
N PRO A 38 -6.34 -2.21 1.18
CA PRO A 38 -7.80 -2.05 1.25
C PRO A 38 -8.27 -0.79 0.50
N ASN A 39 -9.34 -0.90 -0.29
CA ASN A 39 -9.90 0.24 -1.06
C ASN A 39 -10.34 1.42 -0.17
N THR A 40 -10.55 1.17 1.12
CA THR A 40 -10.89 2.20 2.11
C THR A 40 -9.69 3.00 2.59
N ASN A 41 -8.46 2.54 2.34
CA ASN A 41 -7.21 3.23 2.71
C ASN A 41 -6.26 3.37 1.52
N ARG A 42 -6.79 3.45 0.30
CA ARG A 42 -6.03 3.65 -0.94
C ARG A 42 -6.78 4.63 -1.83
N VAL A 43 -6.04 5.43 -2.58
CA VAL A 43 -6.62 6.17 -3.70
C VAL A 43 -7.03 5.15 -4.76
N ASN A 44 -8.31 5.11 -5.13
CA ASN A 44 -8.76 4.15 -6.14
C ASN A 44 -8.79 4.83 -7.52
N MET A 45 -7.83 4.48 -8.37
CA MET A 45 -7.78 4.89 -9.77
C MET A 45 -8.60 3.93 -10.64
N VAL A 46 -9.72 4.41 -11.18
CA VAL A 46 -10.66 3.60 -11.95
C VAL A 46 -10.67 4.02 -13.41
N PHE A 47 -10.28 3.09 -14.27
CA PHE A 47 -10.32 3.25 -15.72
C PHE A 47 -11.67 2.79 -16.29
N MET A 48 -12.17 3.51 -17.29
CA MET A 48 -13.21 3.05 -18.20
C MET A 48 -12.74 3.21 -19.66
N GLY A 49 -13.18 2.33 -20.54
CA GLY A 49 -12.94 2.44 -21.98
C GLY A 49 -14.10 3.13 -22.72
N ASP A 50 -13.81 3.79 -23.84
CA ASP A 50 -14.82 4.14 -24.85
C ASP A 50 -14.30 3.94 -26.26
N GLY A 51 -15.16 3.56 -27.20
CA GLY A 51 -14.78 3.23 -28.56
C GLY A 51 -14.01 1.90 -28.72
N TYR A 52 -13.99 1.04 -27.70
CA TYR A 52 -13.45 -0.31 -27.82
C TYR A 52 -14.59 -1.30 -28.04
N THR A 53 -14.61 -1.96 -29.19
CA THR A 53 -15.61 -2.97 -29.51
C THR A 53 -15.33 -4.31 -28.82
N ALA A 54 -16.35 -5.16 -28.77
CA ALA A 54 -16.25 -6.49 -28.18
C ALA A 54 -15.16 -7.36 -28.84
N GLY A 55 -14.49 -8.19 -28.06
CA GLY A 55 -13.40 -9.03 -28.53
C GLY A 55 -12.06 -8.29 -28.45
N HIS A 56 -11.29 -8.30 -29.53
CA HIS A 56 -9.89 -7.88 -29.48
C HIS A 56 -9.65 -6.46 -28.93
N GLU A 57 -10.51 -5.48 -29.24
CA GLU A 57 -10.29 -4.10 -28.79
C GLU A 57 -10.46 -3.96 -27.28
N ILE A 58 -11.56 -4.45 -26.70
CA ILE A 58 -11.76 -4.40 -25.25
C ILE A 58 -10.88 -5.41 -24.49
N ASP A 59 -10.64 -6.60 -25.04
CA ASP A 59 -9.90 -7.68 -24.35
C ASP A 59 -8.38 -7.51 -24.40
N VAL A 60 -7.85 -6.73 -25.36
CA VAL A 60 -6.39 -6.60 -25.60
C VAL A 60 -5.96 -5.15 -25.72
N VAL A 61 -6.57 -4.36 -26.60
CA VAL A 61 -6.10 -2.99 -26.91
C VAL A 61 -6.36 -2.06 -25.72
N TYR A 62 -7.54 -2.12 -25.10
CA TYR A 62 -7.87 -1.32 -23.92
C TYR A 62 -6.92 -1.58 -22.74
N PRO A 63 -6.68 -2.84 -22.31
CA PRO A 63 -5.65 -3.17 -21.33
C PRO A 63 -4.26 -2.62 -21.69
N GLN A 64 -3.84 -2.72 -22.95
CA GLN A 64 -2.53 -2.20 -23.39
C GLN A 64 -2.43 -0.68 -23.25
N HIS A 65 -3.50 0.06 -23.55
CA HIS A 65 -3.51 1.52 -23.37
C HIS A 65 -3.51 1.92 -21.89
N ILE A 66 -4.09 1.10 -21.00
CA ILE A 66 -3.97 1.30 -19.55
C ILE A 66 -2.52 1.03 -19.11
N GLU A 67 -1.95 -0.13 -19.44
CA GLU A 67 -0.58 -0.48 -19.03
C GLU A 67 0.44 0.53 -19.53
N ALA A 68 0.33 1.03 -20.76
CA ALA A 68 1.21 2.08 -21.28
C ALA A 68 1.16 3.37 -20.43
N MET A 69 -0.02 3.70 -19.89
CA MET A 69 -0.19 4.82 -18.98
C MET A 69 0.39 4.50 -17.60
N LEU A 70 0.08 3.34 -17.03
CA LEU A 70 0.58 2.94 -15.71
C LEU A 70 2.10 2.83 -15.66
N THR A 71 2.74 2.28 -16.70
CA THR A 71 4.20 2.27 -16.83
C THR A 71 4.77 3.69 -16.89
N HIS A 72 4.13 4.60 -17.63
CA HIS A 72 4.59 6.00 -17.66
C HIS A 72 4.48 6.68 -16.28
N VAL A 73 3.38 6.45 -15.56
CA VAL A 73 3.10 7.10 -14.27
C VAL A 73 3.93 6.53 -13.12
N PHE A 74 4.13 5.20 -13.06
CA PHE A 74 4.76 4.56 -11.90
C PHE A 74 6.21 4.11 -12.14
N GLU A 75 6.61 3.90 -13.40
CA GLU A 75 8.00 3.52 -13.74
C GLU A 75 8.76 4.68 -14.42
N GLY A 76 8.08 5.78 -14.70
CA GLY A 76 8.65 7.00 -15.28
C GLY A 76 9.14 8.00 -14.23
N ASP A 77 9.54 9.16 -14.74
CA ASP A 77 10.02 10.31 -13.96
C ASP A 77 8.85 11.25 -13.67
N GLU A 78 7.81 10.70 -13.04
CA GLU A 78 6.47 11.29 -12.95
C GLU A 78 6.02 11.51 -11.51
N ASP A 79 6.89 12.15 -10.74
CA ASP A 79 6.65 12.44 -9.32
C ASP A 79 5.35 13.25 -9.10
N PRO A 80 4.57 12.90 -8.07
CA PRO A 80 4.94 12.02 -6.95
C PRO A 80 4.61 10.54 -7.17
N PHE A 81 3.95 10.17 -8.26
CA PHE A 81 3.29 8.87 -8.39
C PHE A 81 4.21 7.64 -8.19
N PRO A 82 5.45 7.58 -8.72
CA PRO A 82 6.35 6.45 -8.46
C PRO A 82 6.63 6.24 -6.97
N ARG A 83 6.84 7.31 -6.20
CA ARG A 83 7.09 7.23 -4.75
C ARG A 83 5.86 6.73 -3.99
N TYR A 84 4.66 7.11 -4.41
CA TYR A 84 3.41 6.77 -3.73
C TYR A 84 2.64 5.64 -4.41
N GLU A 85 3.30 4.77 -5.20
CA GLU A 85 2.63 3.70 -5.93
C GLU A 85 1.78 2.81 -5.00
N LYS A 86 2.32 2.43 -3.83
CA LYS A 86 1.61 1.58 -2.86
C LYS A 86 0.41 2.25 -2.19
N PHE A 87 0.22 3.56 -2.36
CA PHE A 87 -0.93 4.30 -1.83
C PHE A 87 -2.12 4.27 -2.80
N ILE A 88 -1.95 3.69 -4.00
CA ILE A 88 -2.92 3.74 -5.08
C ILE A 88 -3.33 2.32 -5.49
N ASN A 89 -4.63 2.04 -5.50
CA ASN A 89 -5.19 0.87 -6.17
C ASN A 89 -5.60 1.24 -7.59
N VAL A 90 -5.50 0.29 -8.52
CA VAL A 90 -5.90 0.48 -9.92
C VAL A 90 -6.95 -0.55 -10.31
N HIS A 91 -8.09 -0.07 -10.80
CA HIS A 91 -9.17 -0.90 -11.31
C HIS A 91 -9.55 -0.48 -12.72
N ARG A 92 -10.10 -1.41 -13.50
CA ARG A 92 -10.75 -1.12 -14.78
C ARG A 92 -12.17 -1.66 -14.85
N ILE A 93 -13.00 -0.97 -15.60
CA ILE A 93 -14.36 -1.40 -15.96
C ILE A 93 -14.41 -1.48 -17.48
N ASP A 94 -14.75 -2.66 -17.99
CA ASP A 94 -14.84 -2.92 -19.41
C ASP A 94 -16.18 -2.41 -19.96
N VAL A 95 -16.14 -1.21 -20.54
CA VAL A 95 -17.30 -0.57 -21.17
C VAL A 95 -17.22 -0.78 -22.68
N VAL A 96 -17.93 -1.79 -23.16
CA VAL A 96 -17.94 -2.20 -24.57
C VAL A 96 -18.76 -1.23 -25.42
N SER A 97 -18.16 -0.71 -26.49
CA SER A 97 -18.82 0.13 -27.51
C SER A 97 -19.30 -0.69 -28.71
N ASP A 98 -20.34 -0.19 -29.39
CA ASP A 98 -20.88 -0.84 -30.59
C ASP A 98 -20.01 -0.55 -31.83
N GLU A 99 -19.40 0.64 -31.89
CA GLU A 99 -18.43 1.03 -32.91
C GLU A 99 -17.10 1.49 -32.33
N SER A 100 -16.03 1.32 -33.13
CA SER A 100 -14.66 1.71 -32.77
C SER A 100 -14.40 3.18 -33.09
N GLY A 101 -13.67 3.89 -32.22
CA GLY A 101 -13.29 5.29 -32.44
C GLY A 101 -14.01 6.30 -31.54
N ALA A 102 -14.17 7.51 -32.07
CA ALA A 102 -14.90 8.61 -31.44
C ALA A 102 -15.49 9.52 -32.52
N ASP A 103 -16.50 10.32 -32.15
CA ASP A 103 -17.08 11.32 -33.06
C ASP A 103 -16.05 12.39 -33.46
N ILE A 104 -16.03 12.75 -34.74
CA ILE A 104 -15.30 13.90 -35.29
C ILE A 104 -16.26 14.71 -36.18
N PRO A 105 -17.14 15.54 -35.58
CA PRO A 105 -18.25 16.15 -36.31
C PRO A 105 -17.84 17.03 -37.51
N PRO A 106 -16.75 17.83 -37.45
CA PRO A 106 -16.31 18.61 -38.62
C PRO A 106 -15.93 17.75 -39.83
N ASP A 107 -15.49 16.51 -39.60
CA ASP A 107 -15.11 15.55 -40.63
C ASP A 107 -16.30 14.66 -41.06
N GLY A 108 -17.47 14.85 -40.45
CA GLY A 108 -18.67 14.04 -40.70
C GLY A 108 -18.60 12.62 -40.13
N VAL A 109 -17.67 12.36 -39.19
CA VAL A 109 -17.52 11.07 -38.51
C VAL A 109 -18.41 11.06 -37.27
N PHE A 110 -19.35 10.12 -37.24
CA PHE A 110 -20.23 9.87 -36.10
C PHE A 110 -20.29 8.35 -35.88
N VAL A 111 -19.91 7.90 -34.68
CA VAL A 111 -19.81 6.48 -34.31
C VAL A 111 -20.57 6.21 -33.00
N ASP A 112 -21.22 5.05 -32.91
CA ASP A 112 -21.99 4.66 -31.73
C ASP A 112 -21.09 4.09 -30.62
N THR A 113 -20.57 4.97 -29.78
CA THR A 113 -19.73 4.62 -28.64
C THR A 113 -20.52 4.60 -27.33
N ALA A 114 -20.11 3.74 -26.41
CA ALA A 114 -20.84 3.49 -25.17
C ALA A 114 -20.95 4.75 -24.29
N LEU A 115 -19.88 5.53 -24.20
CA LEU A 115 -19.80 6.76 -23.41
C LEU A 115 -19.99 8.03 -24.25
N GLY A 116 -20.02 7.92 -25.59
CA GLY A 116 -20.28 9.04 -26.49
C GLY A 116 -19.10 10.00 -26.62
N SER A 117 -17.89 9.46 -26.73
CA SER A 117 -16.67 10.24 -26.98
C SER A 117 -16.75 11.08 -28.25
N LYS A 118 -16.28 12.33 -28.15
CA LYS A 118 -16.35 13.32 -29.23
C LYS A 118 -15.20 14.33 -29.18
N TYR A 119 -14.51 14.49 -30.30
CA TYR A 119 -13.56 15.59 -30.55
C TYR A 119 -14.27 16.90 -30.89
N TYR A 120 -13.57 18.04 -30.82
CA TYR A 120 -14.20 19.36 -30.95
C TYR A 120 -15.35 19.53 -29.97
N HIS A 121 -15.13 19.15 -28.70
CA HIS A 121 -16.22 19.11 -27.71
C HIS A 121 -16.93 20.47 -27.54
N ASP A 122 -16.15 21.57 -27.60
CA ASP A 122 -16.60 22.97 -27.58
C ASP A 122 -17.08 23.49 -28.95
N GLY A 123 -16.99 22.66 -29.99
CA GLY A 123 -17.33 22.97 -31.38
C GLY A 123 -16.22 23.63 -32.19
N VAL A 124 -15.05 23.93 -31.61
CA VAL A 124 -13.98 24.68 -32.31
C VAL A 124 -12.57 24.11 -32.08
N THR A 125 -12.28 23.58 -30.90
CA THR A 125 -10.93 23.14 -30.52
C THR A 125 -10.75 21.66 -30.84
N GLU A 126 -10.01 21.37 -31.91
CA GLU A 126 -9.83 20.02 -32.45
C GLU A 126 -9.44 18.95 -31.42
N ARG A 127 -8.46 19.26 -30.56
CA ARG A 127 -7.91 18.31 -29.58
C ARG A 127 -8.80 18.04 -28.37
N LEU A 128 -9.87 18.81 -28.15
CA LEU A 128 -10.74 18.63 -26.99
C LEU A 128 -11.60 17.39 -27.18
N LEU A 129 -11.23 16.33 -26.47
CA LEU A 129 -11.87 15.03 -26.47
C LEU A 129 -12.52 14.79 -25.10
N TYR A 130 -13.82 14.56 -25.10
CA TYR A 130 -14.61 14.29 -23.90
C TYR A 130 -15.67 13.25 -24.19
N VAL A 131 -16.21 12.66 -23.13
CA VAL A 131 -17.38 11.75 -23.17
C VAL A 131 -18.63 12.40 -22.59
N SER A 132 -19.76 11.71 -22.64
CA SER A 132 -20.95 12.09 -21.85
C SER A 132 -20.76 11.73 -20.37
N ASN A 133 -20.63 12.73 -19.50
CA ASN A 133 -20.55 12.52 -18.04
C ASN A 133 -21.71 11.68 -17.50
N SER A 134 -22.91 11.82 -18.07
CA SER A 134 -24.07 11.03 -17.63
C SER A 134 -23.93 9.54 -17.95
N ARG A 135 -23.40 9.19 -19.13
CA ARG A 135 -23.17 7.80 -19.52
C ARG A 135 -22.00 7.21 -18.73
N ALA A 136 -20.91 7.96 -18.61
CA ALA A 136 -19.73 7.57 -17.82
C ALA A 136 -20.10 7.31 -16.36
N ARG A 137 -20.89 8.18 -15.72
CA ARG A 137 -21.33 7.98 -14.33
C ARG A 137 -22.21 6.75 -14.17
N ASN A 138 -23.10 6.49 -15.14
CA ASN A 138 -23.93 5.29 -15.12
C ASN A 138 -23.08 4.02 -15.27
N ALA A 139 -22.09 4.03 -16.15
CA ALA A 139 -21.17 2.91 -16.34
C ALA A 139 -20.32 2.66 -15.09
N LEU A 140 -19.73 3.72 -14.51
CA LEU A 140 -18.95 3.65 -13.27
C LEU A 140 -19.78 3.06 -12.11
N ASN A 141 -20.98 3.60 -11.87
CA ASN A 141 -21.86 3.12 -10.81
C ASN A 141 -22.32 1.68 -11.03
N ALA A 142 -22.53 1.26 -12.27
CA ALA A 142 -22.90 -0.11 -12.60
C ALA A 142 -21.70 -1.08 -12.44
N GLY A 143 -20.50 -0.68 -12.85
CA GLY A 143 -19.28 -1.49 -12.74
C GLY A 143 -18.82 -1.69 -11.30
N LEU A 144 -19.01 -0.69 -10.44
CA LEU A 144 -18.65 -0.74 -9.01
C LEU A 144 -19.84 -1.14 -8.11
N LEU A 145 -20.94 -1.63 -8.68
CA LEU A 145 -22.13 -1.95 -7.89
C LEU A 145 -21.83 -3.06 -6.87
N GLY A 146 -21.91 -2.73 -5.58
CA GLY A 146 -21.71 -3.67 -4.48
C GLY A 146 -20.24 -3.89 -4.08
N SER A 147 -19.31 -3.12 -4.64
CA SER A 147 -17.94 -3.03 -4.12
C SER A 147 -17.81 -1.95 -3.04
N ASP A 148 -16.68 -1.97 -2.34
CA ASP A 148 -16.22 -0.94 -1.41
C ASP A 148 -15.34 0.13 -2.08
N ILE A 149 -15.16 0.05 -3.41
CA ILE A 149 -14.34 0.98 -4.19
C ILE A 149 -15.07 2.31 -4.34
N LYS A 150 -14.42 3.39 -3.90
CA LYS A 150 -14.80 4.76 -4.23
C LYS A 150 -13.83 5.28 -5.29
N ALA A 151 -14.30 5.53 -6.52
CA ALA A 151 -13.43 6.03 -7.58
C ALA A 151 -12.96 7.47 -7.29
N ASP A 152 -11.71 7.63 -6.87
CA ASP A 152 -11.10 8.91 -6.51
C ASP A 152 -10.41 9.54 -7.74
N VAL A 153 -9.66 8.73 -8.50
CA VAL A 153 -9.14 9.12 -9.83
C VAL A 153 -9.96 8.40 -10.90
N LYS A 154 -10.61 9.16 -11.78
CA LYS A 154 -11.55 8.64 -12.79
C LYS A 154 -10.98 8.89 -14.17
N VAL A 155 -10.51 7.82 -14.80
CA VAL A 155 -9.77 7.91 -16.06
C VAL A 155 -10.57 7.25 -17.17
N ILE A 156 -10.64 7.90 -18.33
CA ILE A 156 -11.27 7.34 -19.52
C ILE A 156 -10.28 7.38 -20.67
N THR A 157 -9.94 6.20 -21.18
CA THR A 157 -9.22 6.08 -22.44
C THR A 157 -10.21 5.87 -23.57
N VAL A 158 -9.99 6.56 -24.68
CA VAL A 158 -10.79 6.45 -25.90
C VAL A 158 -9.96 5.79 -26.98
N ASN A 159 -10.52 4.80 -27.68
CA ASN A 159 -9.84 4.08 -28.75
C ASN A 159 -9.65 4.95 -30.00
N SER A 160 -8.68 5.85 -29.98
CA SER A 160 -8.39 6.74 -31.09
C SER A 160 -6.89 7.02 -31.17
N ALA A 161 -6.38 7.04 -32.40
CA ALA A 161 -5.00 7.45 -32.69
C ALA A 161 -4.87 8.97 -32.93
N LYS A 162 -5.97 9.73 -32.93
CA LYS A 162 -5.94 11.20 -33.10
C LYS A 162 -5.57 11.85 -31.77
N TYR A 163 -4.62 12.80 -31.80
CA TYR A 163 -4.22 13.55 -30.60
C TYR A 163 -5.42 14.24 -29.95
N GLY A 164 -5.65 13.98 -28.66
CA GLY A 164 -6.63 14.72 -27.88
C GLY A 164 -6.88 14.15 -26.49
N GLY A 165 -7.46 14.99 -25.66
CA GLY A 165 -7.81 14.73 -24.28
C GLY A 165 -8.61 15.89 -23.69
N GLY A 166 -8.98 15.73 -22.44
CA GLY A 166 -9.62 16.77 -21.65
C GLY A 166 -9.87 16.36 -20.21
N GLY A 167 -9.60 17.28 -19.30
CA GLY A 167 -9.78 17.15 -17.87
C GLY A 167 -11.08 17.79 -17.38
N GLY A 168 -11.64 17.21 -16.34
CA GLY A 168 -12.90 17.65 -15.73
C GLY A 168 -13.35 16.62 -14.70
N GLU A 169 -14.62 16.19 -14.75
CA GLU A 169 -15.08 15.09 -13.89
C GLU A 169 -14.34 13.77 -14.17
N TYR A 170 -13.81 13.61 -15.38
CA TYR A 170 -13.01 12.47 -15.83
C TYR A 170 -11.77 13.01 -16.52
N ALA A 171 -10.62 12.35 -16.33
CA ALA A 171 -9.43 12.54 -17.15
C ALA A 171 -9.60 11.72 -18.44
N VAL A 172 -9.89 12.38 -19.57
CA VAL A 172 -10.15 11.71 -20.85
C VAL A 172 -8.93 11.84 -21.76
N TYR A 173 -8.50 10.74 -22.40
CA TYR A 173 -7.38 10.76 -23.34
C TYR A 173 -7.56 9.77 -24.49
N ALA A 174 -6.97 10.07 -25.65
CA ALA A 174 -6.97 9.18 -26.81
C ALA A 174 -5.88 8.11 -26.67
N GLY A 175 -6.24 6.89 -26.24
CA GLY A 175 -5.30 5.83 -25.85
C GLY A 175 -4.38 5.34 -26.96
N GLY A 176 -4.83 5.39 -28.22
CA GLY A 176 -4.05 4.95 -29.38
C GLY A 176 -3.02 5.97 -29.89
N HIS A 177 -2.93 7.16 -29.28
CA HIS A 177 -1.97 8.19 -29.67
C HIS A 177 -0.62 8.00 -28.97
N ALA A 178 0.50 8.33 -29.63
CA ALA A 178 1.85 8.13 -29.07
C ALA A 178 2.12 8.93 -27.78
N SER A 179 1.50 10.11 -27.64
CA SER A 179 1.58 10.95 -26.44
C SER A 179 0.46 10.68 -25.43
N ALA A 180 -0.30 9.59 -25.58
CA ALA A 180 -1.45 9.28 -24.73
C ALA A 180 -1.12 9.27 -23.22
N PRO A 181 -0.02 8.67 -22.75
CA PRO A 181 0.31 8.68 -21.32
C PRO A 181 0.54 10.08 -20.76
N GLU A 182 1.26 10.93 -21.49
CA GLU A 182 1.54 12.32 -21.10
C GLU A 182 0.26 13.15 -20.99
N ILE A 183 -0.64 12.99 -21.97
CA ILE A 183 -1.95 13.65 -21.95
C ILE A 183 -2.74 13.15 -20.74
N ALA A 184 -2.84 11.83 -20.55
CA ALA A 184 -3.59 11.24 -19.44
C ALA A 184 -3.14 11.80 -18.09
N LEU A 185 -1.83 11.88 -17.86
CA LEU A 185 -1.28 12.38 -16.61
C LEU A 185 -1.54 13.88 -16.40
N HIS A 186 -1.44 14.70 -17.46
CA HIS A 186 -1.86 16.10 -17.41
C HIS A 186 -3.35 16.24 -17.04
N GLU A 187 -4.23 15.46 -17.66
CA GLU A 187 -5.68 15.51 -17.35
C GLU A 187 -6.01 14.98 -15.95
N ILE A 188 -5.21 14.06 -15.40
CA ILE A 188 -5.30 13.63 -13.99
C ILE A 188 -4.94 14.78 -13.05
N GLY A 189 -3.96 15.63 -13.39
CA GLY A 189 -3.67 16.85 -12.62
C GLY A 189 -4.90 17.74 -12.44
N HIS A 190 -5.72 17.90 -13.48
CA HIS A 190 -7.00 18.60 -13.38
C HIS A 190 -8.02 17.83 -12.53
N GLN A 191 -8.22 16.54 -12.82
CA GLN A 191 -9.33 15.78 -12.22
C GLN A 191 -9.11 15.44 -10.75
N PHE A 192 -7.88 15.08 -10.38
CA PHE A 192 -7.52 14.62 -9.04
C PHE A 192 -7.08 15.76 -8.14
N ALA A 193 -6.22 16.66 -8.64
CA ALA A 193 -5.60 17.71 -7.85
C ALA A 193 -6.15 19.11 -8.07
N ASN A 194 -7.18 19.27 -8.91
CA ASN A 194 -7.78 20.57 -9.26
C ASN A 194 -6.71 21.60 -9.65
N LEU A 195 -5.73 21.18 -10.45
CA LEU A 195 -4.70 22.06 -10.99
C LEU A 195 -5.28 22.83 -12.18
N ALA A 196 -4.83 24.06 -12.39
CA ALA A 196 -5.13 24.84 -13.59
C ALA A 196 -4.11 24.56 -14.69
N ASP A 197 -4.51 24.80 -15.94
CA ASP A 197 -3.58 24.92 -17.05
C ASP A 197 -2.66 26.12 -16.85
N GLU A 198 -1.37 25.96 -17.15
CA GLU A 198 -0.36 27.01 -16.97
C GLU A 198 0.07 27.67 -18.28
N TYR A 199 -0.41 27.18 -19.41
CA TYR A 199 -0.17 27.83 -20.70
C TYR A 199 -1.16 28.99 -20.96
N ALA A 200 -0.70 29.95 -21.76
CA ALA A 200 -1.52 31.07 -22.22
C ALA A 200 -1.97 30.85 -23.67
N ILE A 201 -3.23 31.19 -23.97
CA ILE A 201 -3.81 31.18 -25.33
C ILE A 201 -4.27 32.59 -25.71
N TYR A 202 -4.88 33.30 -24.77
CA TYR A 202 -5.43 34.63 -24.96
C TYR A 202 -4.39 35.69 -24.66
N ASP A 203 -4.07 36.48 -25.68
CA ASP A 203 -3.23 37.68 -25.58
C ASP A 203 -4.04 38.86 -25.00
N ARG A 204 -4.47 38.71 -23.74
CA ARG A 204 -5.23 39.72 -22.98
C ARG A 204 -5.16 39.41 -21.47
N PRO A 205 -5.41 40.41 -20.60
CA PRO A 205 -5.47 40.18 -19.17
C PRO A 205 -6.71 39.39 -18.73
N TYR A 206 -6.52 38.55 -17.72
CA TYR A 206 -7.61 38.00 -16.93
C TYR A 206 -8.24 39.07 -16.05
N THR A 207 -9.57 39.09 -15.95
CA THR A 207 -10.34 40.11 -15.19
C THR A 207 -11.37 39.49 -14.25
N GLY A 208 -11.27 38.18 -14.01
CA GLY A 208 -12.16 37.44 -13.13
C GLY A 208 -11.72 37.48 -11.67
N PHE A 209 -12.27 36.56 -10.88
CA PHE A 209 -11.92 36.37 -9.46
C PHE A 209 -10.71 35.43 -9.31
N GLU A 210 -10.16 35.39 -8.09
CA GLU A 210 -9.10 34.48 -7.70
C GLU A 210 -9.43 33.04 -8.14
N PRO A 211 -8.56 32.38 -8.91
CA PRO A 211 -8.74 30.98 -9.24
C PRO A 211 -8.71 30.11 -7.96
N PRO A 212 -9.54 29.05 -7.87
CA PRO A 212 -9.45 28.09 -6.76
C PRO A 212 -8.26 27.12 -6.88
N GLU A 213 -7.61 27.04 -8.04
CA GLU A 213 -6.51 26.12 -8.30
C GLU A 213 -5.18 26.66 -7.75
N VAL A 214 -4.43 25.85 -7.00
CA VAL A 214 -3.25 26.29 -6.25
C VAL A 214 -2.07 26.75 -7.11
N ASN A 215 -2.04 26.40 -8.39
CA ASN A 215 -0.98 26.73 -9.32
C ASN A 215 -1.31 27.93 -10.25
N ALA A 216 -2.38 28.68 -9.95
CA ALA A 216 -2.71 29.91 -10.66
C ALA A 216 -3.30 30.98 -9.71
N THR A 217 -2.74 32.19 -9.70
CA THR A 217 -3.20 33.25 -8.79
C THR A 217 -3.25 34.65 -9.41
N LEU A 218 -4.11 35.54 -8.89
CA LEU A 218 -4.07 36.99 -9.18
C LEU A 218 -2.97 37.71 -8.38
N ASP A 219 -2.43 37.15 -7.30
CA ASP A 219 -1.42 37.83 -6.49
C ASP A 219 -0.06 37.85 -7.23
N PRO A 220 0.47 39.03 -7.58
CA PRO A 220 1.80 39.15 -8.19
C PRO A 220 2.96 38.74 -7.26
N LYS A 221 2.68 38.36 -6.02
CA LYS A 221 3.63 37.76 -5.09
C LYS A 221 3.57 36.22 -5.05
N GLY A 222 2.55 35.62 -5.67
CA GLY A 222 2.28 34.18 -5.57
C GLY A 222 1.51 33.79 -4.31
N GLU A 223 0.99 32.55 -4.29
CA GLU A 223 0.34 31.95 -3.11
C GLU A 223 1.13 30.73 -2.56
N TRP A 224 2.32 30.47 -3.10
CA TRP A 224 3.20 29.34 -2.78
C TRP A 224 4.52 29.81 -2.14
N ASP A 225 4.43 30.72 -1.17
CA ASP A 225 5.57 31.39 -0.55
C ASP A 225 6.63 30.41 0.02
N HIS A 226 6.20 29.26 0.54
CA HIS A 226 7.09 28.21 1.08
C HIS A 226 7.93 27.48 0.03
N TRP A 227 7.58 27.63 -1.24
CA TRP A 227 8.36 27.11 -2.37
C TRP A 227 9.20 28.16 -3.08
N LEU A 228 8.98 29.48 -2.86
CA LEU A 228 9.69 30.51 -3.62
C LEU A 228 11.22 30.36 -3.53
N GLY A 229 11.87 30.32 -4.69
CA GLY A 229 13.31 30.14 -4.84
C GLY A 229 13.78 28.69 -4.81
N TYR A 230 12.90 27.72 -4.53
CA TYR A 230 13.24 26.30 -4.60
C TYR A 230 13.60 25.89 -6.03
N VAL A 231 14.72 25.20 -6.18
CA VAL A 231 15.09 24.53 -7.43
C VAL A 231 15.02 23.05 -7.16
N ASP A 232 14.23 22.34 -7.97
CA ASP A 232 14.15 20.88 -7.88
C ASP A 232 15.53 20.27 -8.20
N PRO A 233 16.13 19.49 -7.28
CA PRO A 233 17.44 18.90 -7.50
C PRO A 233 17.43 17.83 -8.60
N ASP A 234 16.30 17.15 -8.81
CA ASP A 234 16.12 16.12 -9.83
C ASP A 234 15.78 16.75 -11.19
N HIS A 235 15.12 17.92 -11.17
CA HIS A 235 14.73 18.68 -12.36
C HIS A 235 15.22 20.14 -12.38
N PRO A 236 16.54 20.40 -12.31
CA PRO A 236 17.07 21.76 -12.25
C PRO A 236 16.79 22.58 -13.52
N GLU A 237 16.50 21.94 -14.65
CA GLU A 237 16.10 22.57 -15.90
C GLU A 237 14.74 23.28 -15.84
N MET A 238 13.89 22.93 -14.86
CA MET A 238 12.61 23.58 -14.62
C MET A 238 12.78 24.99 -14.03
N GLY A 239 13.97 25.27 -13.50
CA GLY A 239 14.32 26.52 -12.85
C GLY A 239 13.76 26.63 -11.43
N ALA A 240 13.96 27.78 -10.82
CA ALA A 240 13.43 28.03 -9.49
C ALA A 240 11.92 28.28 -9.52
N ILE A 241 11.20 27.81 -8.51
CA ILE A 241 9.83 28.25 -8.24
C ILE A 241 9.85 29.75 -7.99
N GLY A 242 8.96 30.46 -8.66
CA GLY A 242 8.86 31.90 -8.66
C GLY A 242 7.44 32.35 -8.95
N VAL A 243 7.29 33.57 -9.46
CA VAL A 243 5.98 34.12 -9.82
C VAL A 243 6.06 34.58 -11.26
N TYR A 244 5.53 33.76 -12.17
CA TYR A 244 5.64 33.99 -13.60
C TYR A 244 4.31 34.39 -14.19
N GLU A 245 4.27 35.56 -14.82
CA GLU A 245 3.04 36.04 -15.45
C GLU A 245 2.60 35.12 -16.62
N GLY A 246 1.29 34.94 -16.71
CA GLY A 246 0.59 34.12 -17.69
C GLY A 246 0.22 32.73 -17.14
N SER A 247 -1.06 32.44 -17.02
CA SER A 247 -1.59 31.12 -16.66
C SER A 247 -3.08 31.04 -16.99
N LYS A 248 -3.68 29.87 -16.86
CA LYS A 248 -5.11 29.60 -17.07
C LYS A 248 -5.64 30.19 -18.37
N TYR A 249 -4.88 30.01 -19.45
CA TYR A 249 -5.15 30.52 -20.79
C TYR A 249 -4.95 32.02 -21.01
N TYR A 250 -4.59 32.83 -20.02
CA TYR A 250 -4.38 34.28 -20.17
C TYR A 250 -2.89 34.62 -20.12
N ALA A 251 -2.44 35.51 -21.02
CA ALA A 251 -1.06 35.94 -21.07
C ALA A 251 -0.69 36.96 -19.97
N GLU A 252 -1.68 37.67 -19.41
CA GLU A 252 -1.50 38.75 -18.43
C GLU A 252 -2.49 38.62 -17.27
N GLY A 253 -2.15 39.16 -16.10
CA GLY A 253 -3.06 39.31 -14.96
C GLY A 253 -3.29 38.04 -14.11
N LEU A 254 -2.64 36.93 -14.44
CA LEU A 254 -2.52 35.75 -13.60
C LEU A 254 -1.07 35.27 -13.57
N TYR A 255 -0.69 34.56 -12.51
CA TYR A 255 0.65 34.06 -12.29
C TYR A 255 0.65 32.55 -12.06
N ARG A 256 1.73 31.88 -12.45
CA ARG A 256 2.02 30.45 -12.21
C ARG A 256 3.34 30.27 -11.45
N PRO A 257 3.55 29.13 -10.79
CA PRO A 257 4.73 28.89 -9.94
C PRO A 257 6.02 28.67 -10.70
N SER A 258 5.97 28.15 -11.92
CA SER A 258 7.17 27.68 -12.62
C SER A 258 7.30 28.27 -14.03
N GLN A 259 8.52 28.22 -14.59
CA GLN A 259 8.71 28.55 -16.01
C GLN A 259 8.15 27.45 -16.90
N ASN A 260 8.08 26.23 -16.41
CA ASN A 260 7.53 25.10 -17.12
C ASN A 260 7.07 24.06 -16.11
N SER A 261 6.10 23.25 -16.48
CA SER A 261 5.51 22.18 -15.69
C SER A 261 4.73 21.27 -16.64
N LYS A 262 4.32 20.09 -16.16
CA LYS A 262 3.36 19.25 -16.86
C LYS A 262 2.06 19.98 -17.17
N MET A 263 1.65 20.91 -16.31
CA MET A 263 0.45 21.74 -16.51
C MET A 263 0.66 22.82 -17.57
N ARG A 264 1.89 23.03 -18.04
CA ARG A 264 2.22 23.98 -19.12
C ARG A 264 2.55 23.31 -20.44
N ASN A 265 3.44 22.31 -20.41
CA ASN A 265 3.88 21.57 -21.58
C ASN A 265 4.07 20.09 -21.23
N LEU A 266 3.60 19.20 -22.10
CA LEU A 266 3.86 17.76 -21.98
C LEU A 266 5.37 17.44 -22.07
N GLY A 267 5.79 16.30 -21.54
CA GLY A 267 7.21 15.89 -21.48
C GLY A 267 7.99 16.64 -20.40
N ARG A 268 7.29 17.11 -19.37
CA ARG A 268 7.82 17.76 -18.18
C ARG A 268 7.17 17.14 -16.95
N PRO A 269 7.86 17.05 -15.81
CA PRO A 269 7.25 16.64 -14.55
C PRO A 269 6.30 17.73 -14.03
N PHE A 270 5.50 17.40 -13.02
CA PHE A 270 4.84 18.42 -12.22
C PHE A 270 5.89 19.29 -11.52
N ASP A 271 5.62 20.59 -11.39
CA ASP A 271 6.48 21.42 -10.53
C ASP A 271 6.18 21.18 -9.05
N ALA A 272 7.00 21.73 -8.16
CA ALA A 272 6.90 21.45 -6.74
C ALA A 272 5.54 21.82 -6.11
N VAL A 273 4.87 22.87 -6.62
CA VAL A 273 3.56 23.29 -6.11
C VAL A 273 2.48 22.31 -6.54
N ALA A 274 2.50 21.89 -7.81
CA ALA A 274 1.60 20.86 -8.31
C ALA A 274 1.86 19.49 -7.65
N ARG A 275 3.13 19.11 -7.44
CA ARG A 275 3.53 17.87 -6.79
C ARG A 275 3.05 17.79 -5.34
N GLU A 276 3.25 18.85 -4.56
CA GLU A 276 2.76 18.90 -3.17
C GLU A 276 1.24 18.80 -3.10
N GLN A 277 0.52 19.46 -4.02
CA GLN A 277 -0.94 19.36 -4.09
C GLN A 277 -1.41 17.94 -4.44
N LEU A 278 -0.71 17.23 -5.32
CA LEU A 278 -1.01 15.81 -5.61
C LEU A 278 -0.80 14.93 -4.36
N ILE A 279 0.28 15.16 -3.61
CA ILE A 279 0.55 14.43 -2.35
C ILE A 279 -0.53 14.72 -1.32
N LYS A 280 -0.99 15.97 -1.20
CA LYS A 280 -2.11 16.34 -0.33
C LYS A 280 -3.36 15.53 -0.66
N GLU A 281 -3.76 15.46 -1.92
CA GLU A 281 -4.97 14.73 -2.31
C GLU A 281 -4.85 13.22 -2.04
N ILE A 282 -3.63 12.66 -2.09
CA ILE A 282 -3.37 11.28 -1.63
C ILE A 282 -3.69 11.18 -0.13
N TYR A 283 -3.09 12.02 0.72
CA TYR A 283 -3.28 11.99 2.18
C TYR A 283 -4.65 12.49 2.67
N GLU A 284 -5.45 13.18 1.85
CA GLU A 284 -6.88 13.43 2.14
C GLU A 284 -7.73 12.15 2.04
N ILE A 285 -7.19 11.08 1.44
CA ILE A 285 -7.88 9.80 1.22
C ILE A 285 -7.26 8.68 2.06
N VAL A 286 -5.94 8.70 2.28
CA VAL A 286 -5.18 7.60 2.89
C VAL A 286 -4.59 8.00 4.24
N ASP A 287 -4.73 7.11 5.21
CA ASP A 287 -4.06 7.14 6.50
C ASP A 287 -2.70 6.41 6.38
N PRO A 288 -1.59 6.96 6.91
CA PRO A 288 -0.26 6.33 6.85
C PRO A 288 -0.15 4.88 7.36
N VAL A 289 -0.98 4.49 8.35
CA VAL A 289 -0.96 3.18 9.01
C VAL A 289 -2.16 2.35 8.57
N ASP A 290 -1.91 1.18 7.99
CA ASP A 290 -2.96 0.22 7.61
C ASP A 290 -3.47 -0.59 8.79
N GLU A 291 -2.56 -1.08 9.63
CA GLU A 291 -2.88 -1.87 10.80
C GLU A 291 -1.86 -1.62 11.91
N HIS A 292 -2.23 -1.91 13.15
CA HIS A 292 -1.32 -1.83 14.28
C HIS A 292 -1.75 -2.78 15.39
N ALA A 293 -0.85 -3.06 16.33
CA ALA A 293 -1.18 -3.81 17.54
C ALA A 293 -2.37 -3.16 18.26
N GLY A 294 -3.31 -3.96 18.77
CA GLY A 294 -4.51 -3.46 19.43
C GLY A 294 -4.17 -2.50 20.58
N ASN A 295 -4.75 -1.30 20.57
CA ASN A 295 -4.44 -0.21 21.51
C ASN A 295 -5.61 0.12 22.45
N ASN A 296 -6.54 -0.82 22.63
CA ASN A 296 -7.72 -0.61 23.45
C ASN A 296 -7.43 -0.86 24.93
N GLY A 297 -7.39 0.22 25.71
CA GLY A 297 -7.24 0.15 27.15
C GLY A 297 -5.81 -0.14 27.61
N LEU A 298 -5.69 -0.57 28.88
CA LEU A 298 -4.40 -0.90 29.49
C LEU A 298 -3.94 -2.28 29.04
N LEU A 299 -2.76 -2.36 28.44
CA LEU A 299 -2.11 -3.62 28.08
C LEU A 299 -1.15 -4.04 29.21
N ALA A 300 -1.40 -5.17 29.85
CA ALA A 300 -0.51 -5.72 30.88
C ALA A 300 0.53 -6.64 30.22
N ASP A 301 1.81 -6.30 30.41
CA ASP A 301 2.99 -7.01 29.87
C ASP A 301 2.79 -7.48 28.41
N PRO A 302 2.40 -6.58 27.48
CA PRO A 302 2.26 -6.96 26.09
C PRO A 302 3.60 -7.46 25.56
N GLY A 303 3.54 -8.36 24.57
CA GLY A 303 4.70 -8.60 23.73
C GLY A 303 4.98 -7.39 22.82
N ALA A 304 5.61 -7.64 21.67
CA ALA A 304 5.92 -6.56 20.74
C ALA A 304 4.68 -5.83 20.21
N LEU A 305 4.66 -4.51 20.38
CA LEU A 305 3.77 -3.57 19.70
C LEU A 305 4.31 -3.33 18.29
N TRP A 306 3.43 -3.08 17.33
CA TRP A 306 3.82 -2.88 15.93
C TRP A 306 2.84 -1.96 15.23
N VAL A 307 3.31 -1.35 14.16
CA VAL A 307 2.50 -0.64 13.16
C VAL A 307 2.86 -1.21 11.79
N ASP A 308 1.86 -1.40 10.95
CA ASP A 308 1.99 -1.76 9.54
C ASP A 308 1.66 -0.52 8.72
N VAL A 309 2.69 0.06 8.10
CA VAL A 309 2.59 1.30 7.33
C VAL A 309 2.44 0.96 5.85
N ILE A 310 1.76 1.83 5.09
CA ILE A 310 1.49 1.61 3.66
C ILE A 310 2.79 1.30 2.88
N ASP A 311 3.83 2.09 3.11
CA ASP A 311 5.15 1.87 2.52
C ASP A 311 6.28 2.31 3.46
N PRO A 312 7.08 1.38 4.02
CA PRO A 312 8.21 1.73 4.87
C PRO A 312 9.36 2.43 4.11
N ALA A 313 9.32 2.49 2.76
CA ALA A 313 10.25 3.31 1.98
C ALA A 313 9.86 4.80 1.96
N VAL A 314 8.60 5.12 2.31
CA VAL A 314 8.06 6.49 2.31
C VAL A 314 7.80 6.98 3.73
N LEU A 315 7.33 6.08 4.59
CA LEU A 315 6.86 6.37 5.94
C LEU A 315 7.87 5.92 6.98
N ASP A 316 8.41 6.89 7.72
CA ASP A 316 9.30 6.64 8.84
C ASP A 316 8.50 6.38 10.11
N VAL A 317 8.90 5.37 10.88
CA VAL A 317 8.32 5.05 12.19
C VAL A 317 9.32 5.39 13.28
N SER A 318 8.92 6.22 14.23
CA SER A 318 9.68 6.50 15.45
C SER A 318 8.90 6.08 16.69
N TRP A 319 9.60 5.49 17.66
CA TRP A 319 9.00 5.01 18.91
C TRP A 319 9.31 5.96 20.06
N TRP A 320 8.32 6.20 20.92
CA TRP A 320 8.42 7.09 22.07
C TRP A 320 7.84 6.42 23.30
N VAL A 321 8.49 6.62 24.46
CA VAL A 321 7.98 6.19 25.76
C VAL A 321 7.94 7.39 26.69
N ASP A 322 6.75 7.71 27.24
CA ASP A 322 6.50 8.87 28.11
C ASP A 322 7.09 10.19 27.56
N GLY A 323 7.01 10.37 26.24
CA GLY A 323 7.51 11.55 25.54
C GLY A 323 9.02 11.58 25.28
N SER A 324 9.74 10.48 25.52
CA SER A 324 11.15 10.31 25.16
C SER A 324 11.31 9.37 23.96
N GLU A 325 12.04 9.81 22.93
CA GLU A 325 12.30 9.02 21.72
C GLU A 325 13.22 7.83 22.02
N ILE A 326 12.96 6.70 21.37
CA ILE A 326 13.80 5.50 21.36
C ILE A 326 14.67 5.53 20.09
N PRO A 327 15.98 5.79 20.20
CA PRO A 327 16.85 5.93 19.03
C PRO A 327 16.97 4.63 18.23
N GLY A 328 16.85 4.73 16.90
CA GLY A 328 16.98 3.57 16.00
C GLY A 328 15.90 2.51 16.21
N GLY A 329 14.71 2.94 16.63
CA GLY A 329 13.61 2.08 17.08
C GLY A 329 13.31 0.90 16.14
N PRO A 330 12.85 -0.23 16.70
CA PRO A 330 12.67 -1.49 15.97
C PRO A 330 11.40 -1.47 15.10
N ASP A 331 11.32 -2.41 14.15
CA ASP A 331 10.08 -2.67 13.39
C ASP A 331 8.91 -3.07 14.30
N ALA A 332 9.22 -3.76 15.41
CA ALA A 332 8.27 -4.10 16.46
C ALA A 332 8.89 -3.83 17.85
N PHE A 333 8.15 -3.13 18.70
CA PHE A 333 8.64 -2.57 19.96
C PHE A 333 8.06 -3.32 21.17
N ASP A 334 8.92 -4.04 21.89
CA ASP A 334 8.59 -4.65 23.18
C ASP A 334 9.22 -3.82 24.31
N LEU A 335 8.38 -3.09 25.06
CA LEU A 335 8.83 -2.22 26.16
C LEU A 335 9.65 -2.98 27.23
N SER A 336 9.38 -4.27 27.44
CA SER A 336 10.07 -5.08 28.46
C SER A 336 11.53 -5.37 28.13
N LEU A 337 11.95 -5.08 26.89
CA LEU A 337 13.34 -5.19 26.44
C LEU A 337 14.13 -3.87 26.57
N TYR A 338 13.52 -2.75 26.97
CA TYR A 338 14.22 -1.45 27.01
C TYR A 338 14.56 -0.98 28.43
N GLY A 339 14.72 -1.91 29.38
CA GLY A 339 15.17 -1.61 30.75
C GLY A 339 14.18 -0.79 31.60
N TYR A 340 12.93 -0.64 31.18
CA TYR A 340 11.88 0.03 31.95
C TYR A 340 11.46 -0.84 33.15
N GLY A 341 11.34 -0.22 34.33
CA GLY A 341 10.90 -0.89 35.55
C GLY A 341 9.38 -1.11 35.61
N LEU A 342 8.90 -1.69 36.71
CA LEU A 342 7.46 -1.83 36.97
C LEU A 342 6.76 -0.47 36.93
N GLY A 343 5.63 -0.39 36.25
CA GLY A 343 4.92 0.88 36.11
C GLY A 343 3.93 0.88 34.96
N THR A 344 3.33 2.04 34.74
CA THR A 344 2.47 2.31 33.58
C THR A 344 3.15 3.36 32.73
N PHE A 345 3.25 3.08 31.44
CA PHE A 345 3.96 3.87 30.44
C PHE A 345 3.02 4.18 29.27
N GLU A 346 3.15 5.37 28.71
CA GLU A 346 2.61 5.68 27.39
C GLU A 346 3.67 5.30 26.34
N VAL A 347 3.33 4.37 25.46
CA VAL A 347 4.15 4.02 24.30
C VAL A 347 3.48 4.60 23.06
N VAL A 348 4.23 5.30 22.20
CA VAL A 348 3.71 5.88 20.96
C VAL A 348 4.57 5.49 19.78
N ALA A 349 3.95 4.97 18.73
CA ALA A 349 4.51 4.94 17.39
C ALA A 349 4.08 6.22 16.67
N ASP A 350 5.05 6.98 16.19
CA ASP A 350 4.87 8.24 15.47
C ASP A 350 5.35 8.02 14.03
N VAL A 351 4.40 8.01 13.10
CA VAL A 351 4.57 7.61 11.69
C VAL A 351 4.44 8.83 10.80
N ARG A 352 5.47 9.15 10.01
CA ARG A 352 5.49 10.37 9.18
C ARG A 352 6.04 10.11 7.79
N ASP A 353 5.50 10.85 6.83
CA ASP A 353 6.20 11.13 5.59
C ASP A 353 7.13 12.34 5.77
N ASN A 354 8.44 12.08 5.83
CA ASN A 354 9.44 13.13 6.00
C ASN A 354 10.03 13.63 4.67
N THR A 355 9.36 13.36 3.54
CA THR A 355 9.79 13.89 2.24
C THR A 355 9.92 15.41 2.28
N ASP A 356 10.92 15.96 1.58
CA ASP A 356 11.07 17.40 1.41
C ASP A 356 10.11 17.97 0.36
N TRP A 357 9.30 17.11 -0.27
CA TRP A 357 8.20 17.45 -1.16
C TRP A 357 6.96 17.98 -0.44
N ILE A 358 6.90 17.90 0.90
CA ILE A 358 5.82 18.46 1.72
C ILE A 358 6.42 19.55 2.62
N ARG A 359 5.95 20.78 2.43
CA ARG A 359 6.40 21.98 3.13
C ARG A 359 5.28 22.72 3.83
N ASP A 360 4.06 22.60 3.34
CA ASP A 360 2.87 23.08 4.03
C ASP A 360 2.61 22.25 5.30
N GLU A 361 2.50 22.92 6.44
CA GLU A 361 2.31 22.26 7.75
C GLU A 361 0.98 21.51 7.85
N ALA A 362 -0.09 21.99 7.20
CA ALA A 362 -1.37 21.29 7.20
C ALA A 362 -1.29 19.97 6.40
N ILE A 363 -0.47 19.93 5.35
CA ILE A 363 -0.24 18.69 4.59
C ILE A 363 0.66 17.74 5.38
N LYS A 364 1.65 18.24 6.12
CA LYS A 364 2.43 17.41 7.06
C LYS A 364 1.56 16.78 8.14
N ASP A 365 0.57 17.51 8.65
CA ASP A 365 -0.39 16.99 9.62
C ASP A 365 -1.25 15.86 9.02
N LEU A 366 -1.61 15.94 7.72
CA LEU A 366 -2.29 14.84 7.01
C LEU A 366 -1.38 13.63 6.82
N ALA A 367 -0.09 13.86 6.55
CA ALA A 367 0.92 12.82 6.33
C ALA A 367 1.56 12.29 7.64
N HIS A 368 0.89 12.51 8.78
CA HIS A 368 1.35 12.14 10.11
C HIS A 368 0.27 11.37 10.87
N GLN A 369 0.64 10.22 11.41
CA GLN A 369 -0.25 9.44 12.29
C GLN A 369 0.49 9.01 13.56
N ARG A 370 -0.23 9.07 14.69
CA ARG A 370 0.28 8.58 15.98
C ARG A 370 -0.61 7.46 16.50
N VAL A 371 0.01 6.33 16.82
CA VAL A 371 -0.65 5.23 17.50
C VAL A 371 -0.09 5.14 18.92
N ALA A 372 -0.95 5.29 19.92
CA ALA A 372 -0.57 5.29 21.32
C ALA A 372 -1.15 4.09 22.06
N TRP A 373 -0.33 3.47 22.91
CA TRP A 373 -0.70 2.40 23.82
C TRP A 373 -0.43 2.82 25.27
N THR A 374 -1.30 2.40 26.18
CA THR A 374 -1.00 2.45 27.62
C THR A 374 -0.56 1.06 28.05
N VAL A 375 0.71 0.93 28.43
CA VAL A 375 1.35 -0.34 28.79
C VAL A 375 1.61 -0.37 30.29
N SER A 376 1.22 -1.45 30.97
CA SER A 376 1.61 -1.74 32.34
C SER A 376 2.64 -2.86 32.33
N LEU A 377 3.84 -2.59 32.84
CA LEU A 377 4.78 -3.64 33.20
C LEU A 377 4.46 -4.11 34.61
N THR A 378 3.99 -5.35 34.74
CA THR A 378 3.61 -5.96 36.03
C THR A 378 4.53 -7.11 36.42
N GLY A 379 5.32 -7.65 35.48
CA GLY A 379 6.44 -8.55 35.73
C GLY A 379 7.81 -7.83 35.70
N PRO A 380 8.86 -8.40 36.30
CA PRO A 380 10.20 -7.80 36.26
C PRO A 380 10.77 -7.77 34.85
N ALA A 381 11.66 -6.81 34.58
CA ALA A 381 12.30 -6.62 33.28
C ALA A 381 12.95 -7.92 32.79
N LYS A 382 12.65 -8.30 31.53
CA LYS A 382 13.13 -9.55 30.91
C LYS A 382 14.57 -9.40 30.42
N ASP A 383 14.88 -8.24 29.88
CA ASP A 383 16.25 -7.79 29.59
C ASP A 383 16.84 -7.20 30.88
N LEU A 384 17.86 -7.87 31.41
CA LEU A 384 18.50 -7.52 32.66
C LEU A 384 19.60 -6.46 32.49
N ASP A 385 20.13 -6.30 31.29
CA ASP A 385 21.24 -5.40 30.96
C ASP A 385 20.80 -4.10 30.25
N GLY A 386 19.56 -4.08 29.76
CA GLY A 386 18.89 -2.95 29.12
C GLY A 386 19.35 -2.68 27.69
N SER A 387 19.90 -3.67 26.99
CA SER A 387 20.42 -3.56 25.64
C SER A 387 19.36 -3.60 24.52
N GLY A 388 18.13 -4.02 24.79
CA GLY A 388 17.11 -4.25 23.78
C GLY A 388 17.09 -5.66 23.20
N VAL A 389 17.96 -6.56 23.66
CA VAL A 389 18.13 -7.91 23.13
C VAL A 389 18.15 -8.91 24.29
N LEU A 390 17.42 -10.01 24.16
CA LEU A 390 17.50 -11.11 25.12
C LEU A 390 18.58 -12.10 24.66
N ASP A 391 19.73 -12.16 25.34
CA ASP A 391 20.85 -13.03 24.97
C ASP A 391 21.58 -13.68 26.15
N ALA A 392 22.76 -14.26 25.88
CA ALA A 392 23.59 -14.94 26.88
C ALA A 392 24.00 -14.03 28.06
N THR A 393 24.09 -12.72 27.81
CA THR A 393 24.42 -11.70 28.83
C THR A 393 23.31 -11.60 29.87
N ASP A 394 22.04 -11.68 29.45
CA ASP A 394 20.91 -11.71 30.37
C ASP A 394 20.92 -12.97 31.23
N ILE A 395 21.28 -14.12 30.65
CA ILE A 395 21.39 -15.37 31.40
C ILE A 395 22.51 -15.26 32.45
N ASP A 396 23.67 -14.73 32.09
CA ASP A 396 24.79 -14.50 33.00
C ASP A 396 24.36 -13.58 34.16
N MET A 397 23.63 -12.50 33.86
CA MET A 397 23.10 -11.59 34.88
C MET A 397 22.05 -12.25 35.77
N ALA A 398 21.17 -13.08 35.20
CA ALA A 398 20.15 -13.81 35.93
C ALA A 398 20.79 -14.77 36.95
N MET A 399 21.78 -15.56 36.51
CA MET A 399 22.54 -16.48 37.34
C MET A 399 23.32 -15.76 38.44
N GLN A 400 23.94 -14.62 38.12
CA GLN A 400 24.66 -13.82 39.10
C GLN A 400 23.73 -13.30 40.21
N ARG A 401 22.54 -12.82 39.86
CA ARG A 401 21.54 -12.32 40.81
C ARG A 401 20.99 -13.43 41.70
N LEU A 402 20.72 -14.61 41.14
CA LEU A 402 20.32 -15.80 41.89
C LEU A 402 21.37 -16.20 42.92
N THR A 403 22.64 -16.23 42.52
CA THR A 403 23.77 -16.56 43.42
C THR A 403 23.96 -15.50 44.52
N ALA A 404 23.69 -14.23 44.21
CA ALA A 404 23.76 -13.14 45.18
C ALA A 404 22.60 -13.12 46.19
N GLY A 405 21.56 -13.96 45.99
CA GLY A 405 20.36 -13.95 46.81
C GLY A 405 19.44 -12.74 46.56
N ASP A 406 19.62 -12.08 45.41
CA ASP A 406 18.83 -10.94 44.93
C ASP A 406 18.09 -11.35 43.64
N GLY A 407 17.58 -12.58 43.64
CA GLY A 407 16.82 -13.18 42.54
C GLY A 407 15.58 -12.35 42.19
N PHE A 408 15.13 -12.49 40.95
CA PHE A 408 14.04 -11.73 40.37
C PHE A 408 12.97 -12.72 39.91
N ASP A 409 11.71 -12.41 40.24
CA ASP A 409 10.55 -13.26 40.03
C ASP A 409 10.01 -13.10 38.59
N LEU A 410 10.72 -13.64 37.60
CA LEU A 410 10.33 -13.62 36.19
C LEU A 410 9.06 -14.39 35.91
N ASN A 411 8.85 -15.48 36.63
CA ASN A 411 7.70 -16.37 36.39
C ASN A 411 6.42 -15.90 37.13
N GLY A 412 6.54 -14.91 38.01
CA GLY A 412 5.43 -14.27 38.73
C GLY A 412 4.87 -15.09 39.90
N ASP A 413 5.63 -16.03 40.45
CA ASP A 413 5.23 -16.90 41.56
C ASP A 413 5.51 -16.32 42.96
N GLY A 414 6.18 -15.17 43.02
CA GLY A 414 6.53 -14.46 44.25
C GLY A 414 7.90 -14.81 44.82
N PHE A 415 8.69 -15.65 44.15
CA PHE A 415 10.02 -16.09 44.57
C PHE A 415 11.04 -15.84 43.46
N GLY A 416 12.22 -15.33 43.82
CA GLY A 416 13.35 -15.23 42.89
C GLY A 416 14.27 -16.45 43.05
N ASP A 417 14.05 -17.49 42.25
CA ASP A 417 14.76 -18.77 42.33
C ASP A 417 15.08 -19.40 40.95
N LEU A 418 15.47 -20.68 40.94
CA LEU A 418 15.87 -21.36 39.70
C LEU A 418 14.70 -21.54 38.71
N PHE A 419 13.45 -21.45 39.14
CA PHE A 419 12.29 -21.49 38.25
C PHE A 419 12.18 -20.23 37.39
N ASP A 420 12.78 -19.11 37.80
CA ASP A 420 12.87 -17.90 36.97
C ASP A 420 13.87 -18.06 35.83
N LEU A 421 15.01 -18.71 36.13
CA LEU A 421 16.01 -19.02 35.13
C LEU A 421 15.49 -20.05 34.12
N ASP A 422 14.75 -21.06 34.57
CA ASP A 422 14.08 -22.02 33.69
C ASP A 422 13.04 -21.33 32.80
N TYR A 423 12.30 -20.36 33.33
CA TYR A 423 11.33 -19.57 32.56
C TYR A 423 12.01 -18.68 31.51
N LEU A 424 13.12 -18.00 31.86
CA LEU A 424 13.94 -17.23 30.94
C LEU A 424 14.44 -18.10 29.76
N LEU A 425 15.03 -19.26 30.07
CA LEU A 425 15.58 -20.16 29.06
C LEU A 425 14.48 -20.78 28.20
N GLY A 426 13.52 -21.46 28.82
CA GLY A 426 12.54 -22.29 28.11
C GLY A 426 11.41 -21.50 27.46
N THR A 427 10.89 -20.49 28.14
CA THR A 427 9.71 -19.75 27.66
C THR A 427 10.10 -18.52 26.83
N MET A 428 11.14 -17.78 27.24
CA MET A 428 11.52 -16.54 26.56
C MET A 428 12.52 -16.78 25.42
N LEU A 429 13.57 -17.58 25.67
CA LEU A 429 14.61 -17.83 24.67
C LEU A 429 14.35 -19.08 23.81
N GLY A 430 13.41 -19.94 24.20
CA GLY A 430 13.21 -21.24 23.53
C GLY A 430 14.40 -22.18 23.64
N ALA A 431 15.30 -21.91 24.60
CA ALA A 431 16.53 -22.63 24.85
C ALA A 431 16.38 -23.61 26.03
N ALA A 432 17.40 -24.40 26.28
CA ALA A 432 17.51 -25.23 27.47
C ALA A 432 18.89 -25.03 28.12
N PHE A 433 19.00 -25.46 29.38
CA PHE A 433 20.32 -25.64 29.99
C PHE A 433 21.22 -26.46 29.06
N GLY A 434 22.41 -25.96 28.76
CA GLY A 434 23.32 -26.61 27.81
C GLY A 434 23.31 -26.05 26.39
N ASP A 435 22.38 -25.16 26.03
CA ASP A 435 22.31 -24.50 24.71
C ASP A 435 23.12 -23.20 24.74
N ALA A 436 24.42 -23.28 24.44
CA ALA A 436 25.33 -22.14 24.48
C ALA A 436 25.15 -21.20 23.27
N THR A 437 24.57 -21.68 22.17
CA THR A 437 24.32 -20.87 20.95
C THR A 437 22.99 -20.13 20.99
N LEU A 438 22.07 -20.53 21.88
CA LEU A 438 20.68 -20.07 21.95
C LEU A 438 19.92 -20.33 20.64
N ASP A 439 20.21 -21.45 19.97
CA ASP A 439 19.54 -21.85 18.73
C ASP A 439 18.33 -22.79 18.95
N GLY A 440 18.00 -23.06 20.21
CA GLY A 440 16.90 -23.91 20.65
C GLY A 440 17.25 -25.40 20.65
N ARG A 441 18.53 -25.74 20.58
CA ARG A 441 19.02 -27.13 20.57
C ARG A 441 20.19 -27.28 21.53
N VAL A 442 20.33 -28.51 22.05
CA VAL A 442 21.52 -28.89 22.81
C VAL A 442 22.22 -30.01 22.04
N ASP A 443 23.28 -29.66 21.32
CA ASP A 443 23.99 -30.56 20.42
C ASP A 443 25.53 -30.43 20.48
N LEU A 444 26.21 -30.92 19.43
CA LEU A 444 27.68 -30.94 19.39
C LEU A 444 28.28 -29.54 19.22
N ASN A 445 27.52 -28.56 18.75
CA ASN A 445 27.97 -27.17 18.64
C ASN A 445 28.15 -26.57 20.04
N ASP A 446 27.20 -26.81 20.94
CA ASP A 446 27.28 -26.36 22.34
C ASP A 446 28.44 -27.05 23.07
N LEU A 447 28.57 -28.36 22.87
CA LEU A 447 29.67 -29.13 23.44
C LEU A 447 31.03 -28.60 22.94
N SER A 448 31.09 -28.13 21.69
CA SER A 448 32.32 -27.56 21.13
C SER A 448 32.67 -26.21 21.76
N LEU A 449 31.67 -25.37 22.06
CA LEU A 449 31.87 -24.09 22.76
C LEU A 449 32.34 -24.30 24.20
N LEU A 450 31.69 -25.21 24.93
CA LEU A 450 32.12 -25.62 26.27
C LEU A 450 33.55 -26.17 26.24
N ALA A 451 33.85 -27.11 25.33
CA ALA A 451 35.16 -27.73 25.24
C ALA A 451 36.27 -26.72 24.89
N ALA A 452 35.96 -25.68 24.11
CA ALA A 452 36.90 -24.61 23.78
C ALA A 452 37.28 -23.74 24.99
N SER A 453 36.42 -23.69 26.01
CA SER A 453 36.61 -22.88 27.22
C SER A 453 36.82 -23.71 28.48
N PHE A 454 37.00 -25.03 28.36
CA PHE A 454 37.10 -25.95 29.49
C PHE A 454 38.29 -25.64 30.41
N GLU A 455 38.05 -25.69 31.72
CA GLU A 455 38.97 -25.26 32.80
C GLU A 455 39.37 -23.77 32.72
N ALA A 456 38.53 -22.92 32.12
CA ALA A 456 38.74 -21.47 32.04
C ALA A 456 37.51 -20.68 32.51
N PRO A 457 37.67 -19.42 32.92
CA PRO A 457 36.55 -18.56 33.26
C PRO A 457 35.72 -18.20 32.02
N GLY A 458 34.41 -18.22 32.16
CA GLY A 458 33.45 -17.95 31.08
C GLY A 458 32.06 -17.66 31.63
N GLY A 459 31.16 -17.27 30.74
CA GLY A 459 29.72 -17.20 31.00
C GLY A 459 28.98 -18.17 30.09
N TRP A 460 27.67 -18.04 29.98
CA TRP A 460 26.78 -18.95 29.28
C TRP A 460 27.22 -19.28 27.86
N ALA A 461 27.53 -18.28 27.04
CA ALA A 461 27.97 -18.46 25.65
C ALA A 461 29.31 -19.22 25.50
N LYS A 462 30.04 -19.40 26.60
CA LYS A 462 31.28 -20.20 26.66
C LYS A 462 31.07 -21.57 27.30
N GLY A 463 29.86 -21.88 27.75
CA GLY A 463 29.49 -23.16 28.34
C GLY A 463 29.52 -23.20 29.87
N ASP A 464 29.45 -22.06 30.57
CA ASP A 464 29.15 -22.05 32.01
C ASP A 464 27.63 -22.12 32.17
N PHE A 465 27.11 -23.32 32.40
CA PHE A 465 25.68 -23.58 32.55
C PHE A 465 25.26 -23.67 34.02
N THR A 466 26.22 -23.65 34.94
CA THR A 466 26.00 -23.66 36.39
C THR A 466 26.04 -22.26 37.01
N GLY A 467 26.61 -21.29 36.31
CA GLY A 467 26.68 -19.88 36.69
C GLY A 467 27.73 -19.58 37.76
N ASP A 468 28.70 -20.46 37.97
CA ASP A 468 29.75 -20.30 39.00
C ASP A 468 30.98 -19.52 38.51
N GLY A 469 30.97 -19.11 37.24
CA GLY A 469 32.01 -18.33 36.56
C GLY A 469 33.13 -19.16 35.96
N TRP A 470 33.04 -20.50 36.01
CA TRP A 470 34.01 -21.43 35.46
C TRP A 470 33.34 -22.44 34.55
N VAL A 471 34.01 -22.78 33.45
CA VAL A 471 33.55 -23.84 32.53
C VAL A 471 34.27 -25.15 32.89
N ASP A 472 33.56 -26.08 33.51
CA ASP A 472 34.15 -27.32 34.01
C ASP A 472 33.26 -28.58 33.84
N LEU A 473 33.55 -29.65 34.60
CA LEU A 473 32.82 -30.92 34.53
C LEU A 473 31.37 -30.81 35.01
N ALA A 474 31.05 -29.84 35.87
CA ALA A 474 29.70 -29.58 36.32
C ALA A 474 28.83 -29.08 35.15
N ASP A 475 29.35 -28.16 34.34
CA ASP A 475 28.64 -27.68 33.15
C ASP A 475 28.50 -28.76 32.09
N LEU A 476 29.54 -29.58 31.91
CA LEU A 476 29.46 -30.73 31.01
C LEU A 476 28.36 -31.71 31.46
N SER A 477 28.15 -31.85 32.77
CA SER A 477 27.09 -32.70 33.32
C SER A 477 25.70 -32.10 33.06
N VAL A 478 25.57 -30.78 33.13
CA VAL A 478 24.34 -30.06 32.76
C VAL A 478 24.02 -30.25 31.28
N LEU A 479 24.95 -29.95 30.38
CA LEU A 479 24.80 -30.15 28.93
C LEU A 479 24.46 -31.60 28.59
N ALA A 480 25.15 -32.57 29.22
CA ALA A 480 24.89 -33.99 28.98
C ALA A 480 23.48 -34.42 29.42
N SER A 481 22.89 -33.75 30.42
CA SER A 481 21.56 -34.09 30.93
C SER A 481 20.43 -33.65 30.00
N THR A 482 20.68 -32.64 29.16
CA THR A 482 19.74 -32.04 28.21
C THR A 482 20.10 -32.32 26.75
N PHE A 483 21.19 -33.05 26.51
CA PHE A 483 21.67 -33.36 25.16
C PHE A 483 20.60 -34.02 24.29
N GLY A 484 20.38 -33.47 23.10
CA GLY A 484 19.31 -33.88 22.19
C GLY A 484 17.98 -33.14 22.41
N PHE A 485 17.93 -32.15 23.30
CA PHE A 485 16.85 -31.16 23.33
C PHE A 485 16.74 -30.47 21.97
N GLY A 486 15.50 -30.18 21.53
CA GLY A 486 15.24 -29.56 20.23
C GLY A 486 15.46 -30.45 19.01
N ALA A 487 15.90 -31.71 19.19
CA ALA A 487 16.07 -32.65 18.08
C ALA A 487 14.71 -33.14 17.55
N THR A 488 14.50 -33.06 16.23
CA THR A 488 13.32 -33.66 15.59
C THR A 488 13.45 -35.18 15.64
N VAL A 489 12.57 -35.85 16.38
CA VAL A 489 12.46 -37.32 16.36
C VAL A 489 11.96 -37.72 14.97
N PRO A 490 12.71 -38.53 14.18
CA PRO A 490 12.17 -39.06 12.95
C PRO A 490 11.02 -40.02 13.29
N GLU A 491 9.83 -39.80 12.72
CA GLU A 491 8.74 -40.77 12.86
C GLU A 491 9.21 -42.16 12.40
N PRO A 492 8.87 -43.25 13.12
CA PRO A 492 9.25 -44.58 12.70
C PRO A 492 8.53 -44.91 11.39
N SER A 493 9.28 -44.93 10.30
CA SER A 493 8.79 -45.41 9.00
C SER A 493 8.20 -46.82 9.17
N GLY A 494 6.91 -46.94 8.81
CA GLY A 494 6.10 -48.11 9.07
C GLY A 494 6.76 -49.42 8.62
N LEU A 495 6.73 -50.40 9.52
CA LEU A 495 6.86 -51.82 9.21
C LEU A 495 5.94 -52.19 8.04
N ILE A 496 6.48 -52.30 6.83
CA ILE A 496 5.82 -53.03 5.75
C ILE A 496 5.94 -54.52 6.06
N ALA A 497 4.92 -55.04 6.73
CA ALA A 497 4.66 -56.47 6.79
C ALA A 497 4.32 -56.97 5.38
N MET A 498 5.29 -57.57 4.68
CA MET A 498 5.06 -58.28 3.42
C MET A 498 4.25 -59.55 3.68
N GLY A 499 2.92 -59.43 3.62
CA GLY A 499 2.00 -60.54 3.52
C GLY A 499 2.09 -61.21 2.15
N LEU A 500 2.86 -62.29 2.07
CA LEU A 500 2.82 -63.25 0.96
C LEU A 500 1.58 -64.14 1.13
N MET A 501 0.54 -63.92 0.32
CA MET A 501 -0.41 -64.96 -0.13
C MET A 501 -1.46 -64.37 -1.10
N ALA A 502 -1.29 -64.64 -2.40
CA ALA A 502 -2.36 -65.12 -3.30
C ALA A 502 -1.85 -65.18 -4.74
N GLY A 503 -1.59 -66.40 -5.21
CA GLY A 503 -1.25 -66.70 -6.60
C GLY A 503 -1.79 -68.06 -7.01
N VAL A 504 -3.08 -68.32 -6.79
CA VAL A 504 -3.76 -69.49 -7.35
C VAL A 504 -3.99 -69.23 -8.84
N ARG A 505 -3.14 -69.83 -9.68
CA ARG A 505 -3.35 -69.90 -11.13
C ARG A 505 -3.87 -71.29 -11.47
N ALA A 506 -5.18 -71.39 -11.71
CA ALA A 506 -5.82 -72.60 -12.19
C ALA A 506 -5.27 -72.98 -13.59
N ARG A 507 -4.70 -74.19 -13.71
CA ARG A 507 -4.52 -74.89 -14.99
C ARG A 507 -5.62 -75.96 -15.08
N ARG A 508 -6.58 -75.77 -15.99
CA ARG A 508 -7.41 -76.85 -16.52
C ARG A 508 -6.60 -77.62 -17.55
N GLY A 509 -6.24 -78.86 -17.21
CA GLY A 509 -5.85 -79.90 -18.15
C GLY A 509 -7.05 -80.79 -18.44
N VAL A 510 -7.18 -81.16 -19.72
CA VAL A 510 -8.15 -82.08 -20.32
C VAL A 510 -8.22 -83.42 -19.59
N ARG A 511 -9.41 -83.79 -19.12
CA ARG A 511 -10.18 -84.98 -19.56
C ARG A 511 -11.62 -84.90 -19.07
#